data_AF-A0A930RUE5-F1
#
_entry.id   AF-A0A930RUE5-F1
#
_cell.length_a   1.000
_cell.length_b   1.000
_cell.length_c   1.000
_cell.angle_alpha   90.00
_cell.angle_beta   90.00
_cell.angle_gamma   90.00
#
_symmetry.space_group_name_H-M   'P 1'
#
loop_
_entity.id
_entity.type
_entity.pdbx_description
1 polymer ?
#
loop_
_entity_poly.entity_id
_entity_poly.type
_entity_poly.pdbx_seq_one_letter_code
_entity_poly.pdbx_strand_id
1 'polypeptide(L)'
;MKEMNHFGVYGVCVREGRILCIRKTRGPYRGRFDLPGGTPEEGESLVETLRREMLEETGFQVSAIHQNTIRDVFVTIPEIARVHHEFVLFTIDIEEKNAQTVEDFVTSKEKNDSKGIVWVPLEEVSVENASPLVIEAARPTQAFEAKHYEQWVMYDEDFMN
;
A
#
# COMPACT_ATOMS: atom_id res chain seq x y z
N MET A 1 23.84 -7.62 8.06
CA MET A 1 22.45 -7.16 7.95
C MET A 1 22.45 -5.64 7.96
N LYS A 2 21.95 -5.01 6.90
CA LYS A 2 21.87 -3.55 6.76
C LYS A 2 20.65 -3.01 7.50
N GLU A 3 20.78 -1.89 8.19
CA GLU A 3 19.64 -1.15 8.75
C GLU A 3 19.18 -0.10 7.73
N MET A 4 17.87 -0.03 7.49
CA MET A 4 17.27 0.89 6.53
C MET A 4 16.02 1.52 7.12
N ASN A 5 15.85 2.82 6.89
CA ASN A 5 14.63 3.53 7.24
C ASN A 5 13.89 3.91 5.96
N HIS A 6 12.58 3.79 5.99
CA HIS A 6 11.71 4.25 4.91
C HIS A 6 10.53 5.00 5.52
N PHE A 7 10.20 6.14 4.91
CA PHE A 7 9.01 6.92 5.25
C PHE A 7 8.11 7.01 4.03
N GLY A 8 6.81 6.78 4.19
CA GLY A 8 5.84 6.85 3.10
C GLY A 8 4.45 7.35 3.50
N VAL A 9 3.71 7.85 2.52
CA VAL A 9 2.33 8.31 2.67
C VAL A 9 1.43 7.52 1.74
N TYR A 10 0.33 6.98 2.29
CA TYR A 10 -0.51 6.01 1.58
C TYR A 10 -2.00 6.31 1.70
N GLY A 11 -2.72 6.03 0.63
CA GLY A 11 -4.18 6.10 0.58
C GLY A 11 -4.83 4.78 0.99
N VAL A 12 -5.77 4.85 1.91
CA VAL A 12 -6.66 3.75 2.30
C VAL A 12 -8.05 4.05 1.79
N CYS A 13 -8.43 3.38 0.71
CA CYS A 13 -9.79 3.43 0.17
C CYS A 13 -10.43 2.06 0.32
N VAL A 14 -11.55 2.00 1.05
CA VAL A 14 -12.34 0.78 1.23
C VAL A 14 -13.72 1.00 0.65
N ARG A 15 -14.14 0.11 -0.26
CA ARG A 15 -15.49 0.08 -0.85
C ARG A 15 -16.02 -1.34 -0.78
N GLU A 16 -17.21 -1.49 -0.21
CA GLU A 16 -17.92 -2.78 -0.15
C GLU A 16 -17.08 -3.95 0.35
N GLY A 17 -16.37 -3.73 1.47
CA GLY A 17 -15.53 -4.76 2.08
C GLY A 17 -14.24 -5.07 1.32
N ARG A 18 -13.88 -4.27 0.31
CA ARG A 18 -12.63 -4.42 -0.46
C ARG A 18 -11.76 -3.20 -0.30
N ILE A 19 -10.45 -3.40 -0.20
CA ILE A 19 -9.44 -2.34 -0.14
C ILE A 19 -8.77 -2.15 -1.50
N LEU A 20 -8.59 -0.90 -1.92
CA LEU A 20 -7.84 -0.57 -3.12
C LEU A 20 -6.36 -0.80 -2.89
N CYS A 21 -5.74 -1.61 -3.74
CA CYS A 21 -4.32 -1.90 -3.73
C CYS A 21 -3.71 -1.74 -5.12
N ILE A 22 -2.40 -1.71 -5.14
CA ILE A 22 -1.55 -1.87 -6.32
C ILE A 22 -0.68 -3.11 -6.15
N ARG A 23 -0.05 -3.58 -7.23
CA ARG A 23 1.01 -4.59 -7.14
C ARG A 23 2.37 -3.93 -6.99
N LYS A 24 3.04 -4.17 -5.86
CA LYS A 24 4.37 -3.59 -5.64
C LYS A 24 5.39 -4.20 -6.59
N THR A 25 6.11 -3.34 -7.29
CA THR A 25 7.13 -3.76 -8.28
C THR A 25 8.55 -3.70 -7.74
N ARG A 26 8.79 -3.08 -6.58
CA ARG A 26 10.13 -2.82 -6.05
C ARG A 26 10.13 -2.76 -4.52
N GLY A 27 11.31 -2.80 -3.90
CA GLY A 27 11.42 -2.72 -2.44
C GLY A 27 11.15 -4.05 -1.74
N PRO A 28 11.13 -4.05 -0.39
CA PRO A 28 10.95 -5.25 0.43
C PRO A 28 9.60 -5.95 0.20
N TYR A 29 8.61 -5.25 -0.37
CA TYR A 29 7.26 -5.78 -0.60
C TYR A 29 6.99 -6.20 -2.04
N ARG A 30 8.01 -6.26 -2.91
CA ARG A 30 7.86 -6.65 -4.33
C ARG A 30 7.04 -7.95 -4.46
N GLY A 31 6.11 -7.95 -5.42
CA GLY A 31 5.21 -9.07 -5.72
C GLY A 31 3.95 -9.14 -4.86
N ARG A 32 3.86 -8.32 -3.80
CA ARG A 32 2.70 -8.28 -2.90
C ARG A 32 1.74 -7.16 -3.27
N PHE A 33 0.51 -7.27 -2.75
CA PHE A 33 -0.41 -6.15 -2.73
C PHE A 33 0.11 -5.07 -1.79
N ASP A 34 0.09 -3.82 -2.23
CA ASP A 34 0.49 -2.66 -1.43
C ASP A 34 -0.53 -1.54 -1.59
N LEU A 35 -0.53 -0.59 -0.67
CA LEU A 35 -1.38 0.60 -0.79
C LEU A 35 -0.79 1.55 -1.84
N PRO A 36 -1.62 2.25 -2.61
CA PRO A 36 -1.15 3.34 -3.45
C PRO A 36 -0.54 4.45 -2.57
N GLY A 37 0.66 4.90 -2.93
CA GLY A 37 1.43 5.82 -2.10
C GLY A 37 2.94 5.69 -2.24
N GLY A 38 3.65 6.65 -1.64
CA GLY A 38 5.08 6.78 -1.83
C GLY A 38 5.73 7.78 -0.88
N THR A 39 7.01 8.03 -1.12
CA THR A 39 7.81 9.00 -0.35
C THR A 39 7.42 10.42 -0.77
N PRO A 40 7.29 11.37 0.16
CA PRO A 40 7.17 12.78 -0.20
C PRO A 40 8.34 13.28 -1.04
N GLU A 41 8.04 14.09 -2.04
CA GLU A 41 9.06 14.82 -2.79
C GLU A 41 9.41 16.15 -2.09
N GLU A 42 10.51 16.78 -2.53
CA GLU A 42 10.96 18.05 -1.95
C GLU A 42 9.89 19.14 -2.12
N GLY A 43 9.47 19.72 -1.00
CA GLY A 43 8.47 20.78 -0.97
C GLY A 43 7.02 20.30 -0.90
N GLU A 44 6.75 18.99 -0.93
CA GLU A 44 5.40 18.45 -0.77
C GLU A 44 5.00 18.35 0.71
N SER A 45 3.76 18.74 1.00
CA SER A 45 3.04 18.27 2.18
C SER A 45 2.59 16.82 2.00
N LEU A 46 2.32 16.12 3.11
CA LEU A 46 1.83 14.74 3.06
C LEU A 46 0.56 14.57 2.21
N VAL A 47 -0.32 15.57 2.21
CA VAL A 47 -1.56 15.53 1.42
C VAL A 47 -1.28 15.76 -0.08
N GLU A 48 -0.27 16.55 -0.43
CA GLU A 48 0.17 16.71 -1.83
C GLU A 48 0.78 15.40 -2.34
N THR A 49 1.67 14.78 -1.56
CA THR A 49 2.23 13.45 -1.86
C THR A 49 1.13 12.41 -2.05
N LEU A 50 0.17 12.33 -1.12
CA LEU A 50 -0.97 11.42 -1.23
C LEU A 50 -1.73 11.61 -2.55
N ARG A 51 -2.05 12.86 -2.91
CA ARG A 51 -2.83 13.16 -4.12
C ARG A 51 -2.04 12.84 -5.39
N ARG A 52 -0.75 13.16 -5.43
CA ARG A 52 0.13 12.84 -6.57
C ARG A 52 0.22 11.34 -6.78
N GLU A 53 0.61 10.59 -5.75
CA GLU A 53 0.80 9.14 -5.83
C GLU A 53 -0.50 8.41 -6.21
N MET A 54 -1.63 8.80 -5.59
CA MET A 54 -2.94 8.26 -5.96
C MET A 54 -3.24 8.45 -7.46
N LEU A 55 -2.99 9.64 -7.99
CA LEU A 55 -3.25 9.94 -9.40
C LEU A 55 -2.28 9.20 -10.33
N GLU A 56 -1.00 9.14 -9.99
CA GLU A 56 0.03 8.49 -10.81
C GLU A 56 -0.20 6.98 -10.90
N GLU A 57 -0.32 6.32 -9.74
CA GLU A 57 -0.38 4.87 -9.63
C GLU A 57 -1.76 4.31 -9.99
N THR A 58 -2.84 5.02 -9.66
CA THR A 58 -4.21 4.49 -9.87
C THR A 58 -5.00 5.22 -10.94
N GLY A 59 -4.65 6.48 -11.24
CA GLY A 59 -5.46 7.37 -12.08
C GLY A 59 -6.63 8.02 -11.36
N PHE A 60 -6.89 7.70 -10.09
CA PHE A 60 -7.98 8.27 -9.32
C PHE A 60 -7.59 9.56 -8.60
N GLN A 61 -8.56 10.47 -8.43
CA GLN A 61 -8.37 11.69 -7.63
C GLN A 61 -8.90 11.46 -6.22
N VAL A 62 -8.21 11.98 -5.20
CA VAL A 62 -8.72 12.00 -3.83
C VAL A 62 -9.81 13.05 -3.70
N SER A 63 -11.06 12.63 -3.47
CA SER A 63 -12.23 13.51 -3.36
C SER A 63 -12.50 13.96 -1.92
N ALA A 64 -12.20 13.12 -0.94
CA ALA A 64 -12.29 13.46 0.48
C ALA A 64 -11.18 12.76 1.29
N ILE A 65 -10.80 13.38 2.41
CA ILE A 65 -9.87 12.81 3.39
C ILE A 65 -10.59 12.84 4.75
N HIS A 66 -10.68 11.69 5.39
CA HIS A 66 -11.46 11.52 6.62
C HIS A 66 -10.59 11.47 7.87
N GLN A 67 -9.51 10.72 7.80
CA GLN A 67 -8.63 10.46 8.94
C GLN A 67 -7.20 10.28 8.45
N ASN A 68 -6.23 10.56 9.32
CA ASN A 68 -4.86 10.10 9.15
C ASN A 68 -4.42 9.30 10.37
N THR A 69 -3.49 8.39 10.17
CA THR A 69 -2.93 7.57 11.24
C THR A 69 -1.47 7.29 10.92
N ILE A 70 -0.60 7.48 11.91
CA ILE A 70 0.82 7.15 11.80
C ILE A 70 1.05 5.76 12.39
N ARG A 71 1.81 4.94 11.68
CA ARG A 71 2.20 3.59 12.09
C ARG A 71 3.64 3.34 11.67
N ASP A 72 4.23 2.33 12.30
CA ASP A 72 5.52 1.81 11.88
C ASP A 72 5.60 0.30 12.04
N VAL A 73 6.50 -0.31 11.26
CA VAL A 73 6.78 -1.74 11.32
C VAL A 73 8.27 -2.00 11.12
N PHE A 74 8.75 -3.11 11.68
CA PHE A 74 10.04 -3.68 11.34
C PHE A 74 9.85 -4.89 10.44
N VAL A 75 10.58 -4.91 9.33
CA VAL A 75 10.59 -6.01 8.37
C VAL A 75 12.02 -6.52 8.26
N THR A 76 12.26 -7.72 8.76
CA THR A 76 13.58 -8.35 8.74
C THR A 76 13.66 -9.31 7.57
N ILE A 77 14.45 -8.96 6.56
CA ILE A 77 14.84 -9.87 5.46
C ILE A 77 16.12 -10.59 5.93
N PRO A 78 16.07 -11.92 6.17
CA PRO A 78 17.20 -12.66 6.72
C PRO A 78 18.49 -12.41 5.96
N GLU A 79 19.58 -12.17 6.71
CA GLU A 79 20.94 -11.93 6.22
C GLU A 79 21.13 -10.64 5.39
N ILE A 80 20.08 -10.10 4.78
CA ILE A 80 20.10 -8.94 3.89
C ILE A 80 19.96 -7.64 4.70
N ALA A 81 18.75 -7.36 5.20
CA ALA A 81 18.44 -6.06 5.80
C ALA A 81 17.29 -6.13 6.80
N ARG A 82 17.28 -5.18 7.73
CA ARG A 82 16.11 -4.84 8.53
C ARG A 82 15.64 -3.46 8.10
N VAL A 83 14.37 -3.38 7.72
CA VAL A 83 13.72 -2.14 7.30
C VAL A 83 12.79 -1.69 8.42
N HIS A 84 13.04 -0.51 8.97
CA HIS A 84 12.07 0.23 9.75
C HIS A 84 11.26 1.10 8.78
N HIS A 85 9.98 0.79 8.65
CA HIS A 85 9.10 1.53 7.76
C HIS A 85 8.08 2.29 8.58
N GLU A 86 8.22 3.61 8.60
CA GLU A 86 7.29 4.57 9.18
C GLU A 86 6.33 5.06 8.09
N PHE A 87 5.04 5.11 8.35
CA PHE A 87 4.09 5.50 7.32
C PHE A 87 2.85 6.18 7.87
N VAL A 88 2.29 7.07 7.03
CA VAL A 88 1.03 7.75 7.28
C VAL A 88 -0.04 7.17 6.37
N LEU A 89 -1.10 6.64 6.98
CA LEU A 89 -2.28 6.15 6.31
C LEU A 89 -3.35 7.23 6.31
N PHE A 90 -3.86 7.60 5.13
CA PHE A 90 -5.00 8.48 5.00
C PHE A 90 -6.23 7.69 4.54
N THR A 91 -7.30 7.69 5.34
CA THR A 91 -8.58 7.15 4.90
C THR A 91 -9.23 8.16 3.95
N ILE A 92 -9.54 7.71 2.73
CA ILE A 92 -9.95 8.59 1.63
C ILE A 92 -11.16 8.08 0.87
N ASP A 93 -11.88 9.02 0.27
CA ASP A 93 -12.74 8.75 -0.87
C ASP A 93 -12.01 9.15 -2.17
N ILE A 94 -12.37 8.47 -3.25
CA ILE A 94 -11.81 8.71 -4.58
C ILE A 94 -12.91 9.11 -5.57
N GLU A 95 -12.56 9.94 -6.54
CA GLU A 95 -13.35 10.26 -7.73
C GLU A 95 -12.70 9.64 -8.97
N GLU A 96 -13.52 8.93 -9.74
CA GLU A 96 -13.13 8.33 -11.02
C GLU A 96 -13.46 9.34 -12.13
N LYS A 97 -12.45 10.00 -12.71
CA LYS A 97 -12.68 10.82 -13.90
C LYS A 97 -12.58 9.96 -15.15
N ASN A 98 -13.65 9.89 -15.93
CA ASN A 98 -13.71 9.27 -17.27
C ASN A 98 -13.38 7.76 -17.33
N ALA A 99 -13.72 6.98 -16.31
CA ALA A 99 -14.06 5.58 -16.58
C ALA A 99 -15.49 5.60 -17.12
N GLN A 100 -15.68 5.31 -18.42
CA GLN A 100 -17.00 4.85 -18.87
C GLN A 100 -17.43 3.76 -17.89
N THR A 101 -18.58 3.99 -17.27
CA THR A 101 -19.25 3.05 -16.38
C THR A 101 -19.13 1.64 -16.94
N VAL A 102 -18.27 0.83 -16.32
CA VAL A 102 -18.43 -0.61 -16.38
C VAL A 102 -18.46 -1.02 -14.92
N GLU A 103 -19.66 -1.33 -14.46
CA GLU A 103 -19.88 -2.11 -13.25
C GLU A 103 -19.17 -3.46 -13.43
N ASP A 104 -17.88 -3.48 -13.17
CA ASP A 104 -17.09 -4.69 -13.16
C ASP A 104 -16.78 -5.01 -11.69
N PHE A 105 -17.84 -5.44 -10.99
CA PHE A 105 -17.68 -6.39 -9.88
C PHE A 105 -17.15 -7.70 -10.46
N VAL A 106 -15.86 -7.73 -10.79
CA VAL A 106 -15.24 -8.91 -11.39
C VAL A 106 -14.86 -9.87 -10.27
N THR A 107 -15.82 -10.74 -9.97
CA THR A 107 -15.58 -12.11 -9.51
C THR A 107 -14.94 -12.92 -10.66
N SER A 108 -13.72 -12.60 -11.07
CA SER A 108 -12.95 -13.52 -11.92
C SER A 108 -11.46 -13.19 -11.92
N LYS A 109 -10.67 -14.23 -12.15
CA LYS A 109 -9.21 -14.27 -12.20
C LYS A 109 -8.57 -13.48 -13.35
N GLU A 110 -9.23 -12.48 -13.92
CA GLU A 110 -8.74 -11.83 -15.14
C GLU A 110 -8.29 -10.38 -14.90
N LYS A 111 -7.05 -10.14 -15.32
CA LYS A 111 -6.30 -8.89 -15.31
C LYS A 111 -7.18 -7.69 -15.62
N ASN A 112 -7.26 -6.75 -14.68
CA ASN A 112 -7.61 -5.39 -15.02
C ASN A 112 -6.37 -4.75 -15.70
N ASP A 113 -6.41 -4.66 -17.03
CA ASP A 113 -5.28 -4.29 -17.91
C ASP A 113 -5.04 -2.77 -17.97
N SER A 114 -5.23 -2.07 -16.85
CA SER A 114 -4.96 -0.64 -16.70
C SER A 114 -4.25 -0.39 -15.36
N LYS A 115 -2.97 -0.04 -15.44
CA LYS A 115 -2.09 0.43 -14.33
C LYS A 115 -1.86 -0.49 -13.11
N GLY A 116 -2.34 -1.74 -13.09
CA GLY A 116 -1.99 -2.69 -12.02
C GLY A 116 -2.69 -2.44 -10.68
N ILE A 117 -3.84 -1.77 -10.69
CA ILE A 117 -4.76 -1.65 -9.54
C ILE A 117 -5.52 -2.96 -9.29
N VAL A 118 -5.89 -3.21 -8.04
CA VAL A 118 -6.66 -4.39 -7.62
C VAL A 118 -7.47 -4.07 -6.37
N TRP A 119 -8.74 -4.47 -6.37
CA TRP A 119 -9.60 -4.42 -5.18
C TRP A 119 -9.53 -5.76 -4.45
N VAL A 120 -8.89 -5.78 -3.28
CA VAL A 120 -8.68 -7.00 -2.50
C VAL A 120 -9.76 -7.11 -1.42
N PRO A 121 -10.52 -8.22 -1.33
CA PRO A 121 -11.42 -8.45 -0.20
C PRO A 121 -10.65 -8.38 1.12
N LEU A 122 -11.17 -7.65 2.10
CA LEU A 122 -10.51 -7.45 3.39
C LEU A 122 -10.23 -8.80 4.10
N GLU A 123 -11.12 -9.77 3.91
CA GLU A 123 -10.99 -11.13 4.43
C GLU A 123 -9.84 -11.93 3.79
N GLU A 124 -9.43 -11.59 2.55
CA GLU A 124 -8.35 -12.26 1.83
C GLU A 124 -6.96 -11.62 2.09
N VAL A 125 -6.90 -10.44 2.72
CA VAL A 125 -5.63 -9.79 3.06
C VAL A 125 -4.86 -10.63 4.07
N SER A 126 -3.62 -10.98 3.77
CA SER A 126 -2.79 -11.85 4.61
C SER A 126 -1.31 -11.49 4.54
N VAL A 127 -0.52 -12.03 5.47
CA VAL A 127 0.94 -11.80 5.49
C VAL A 127 1.64 -12.49 4.33
N GLU A 128 0.99 -13.40 3.63
CA GLU A 128 1.49 -14.13 2.48
C GLU A 128 1.35 -13.33 1.18
N ASN A 129 0.31 -12.50 1.07
CA ASN A 129 -0.03 -11.81 -0.18
C ASN A 129 0.09 -10.27 -0.14
N ALA A 130 0.12 -9.66 1.04
CA ALA A 130 0.06 -8.21 1.19
C ALA A 130 1.29 -7.65 1.93
N SER A 131 1.53 -6.35 1.76
CA SER A 131 2.50 -5.61 2.56
C SER A 131 1.98 -5.41 3.99
N PRO A 132 2.86 -5.17 4.98
CA PRO A 132 2.45 -4.83 6.34
C PRO A 132 1.47 -3.65 6.40
N LEU A 133 1.58 -2.69 5.48
CA LEU A 133 0.75 -1.49 5.43
C LEU A 133 -0.70 -1.82 5.10
N VAL A 134 -0.90 -2.69 4.12
CA VAL A 134 -2.24 -3.20 3.77
C VAL A 134 -2.82 -3.99 4.93
N ILE A 135 -2.00 -4.77 5.65
CA ILE A 135 -2.45 -5.52 6.83
C ILE A 135 -2.89 -4.57 7.96
N GLU A 136 -2.11 -3.52 8.24
CA GLU A 136 -2.49 -2.49 9.23
C GLU A 136 -3.77 -1.76 8.82
N ALA A 137 -3.92 -1.42 7.54
CA ALA A 137 -5.11 -0.74 7.04
C ALA A 137 -6.35 -1.64 7.06
N ALA A 138 -6.21 -2.91 6.71
CA ALA A 138 -7.31 -3.87 6.68
C ALA A 138 -7.75 -4.32 8.08
N ARG A 139 -6.84 -4.29 9.06
CA ARG A 139 -7.10 -4.68 10.45
C ARG A 139 -6.58 -3.60 11.41
N PRO A 140 -7.22 -2.41 11.44
CA PRO A 140 -6.78 -1.32 12.30
C PRO A 140 -6.79 -1.75 13.76
N THR A 141 -5.68 -1.52 14.45
CA THR A 141 -5.58 -1.80 15.89
C THR A 141 -5.44 -0.50 16.67
N GLN A 142 -5.86 -0.54 17.95
CA GLN A 142 -5.60 0.54 18.92
C GLN A 142 -4.19 0.45 19.53
N ALA A 143 -3.45 -0.62 19.24
CA ALA A 143 -2.06 -0.75 19.64
C ALA A 143 -1.21 0.20 18.77
N PHE A 144 -0.24 0.86 19.40
CA PHE A 144 0.65 1.81 18.74
C PHE A 144 2.08 1.26 18.61
N GLU A 145 2.32 0.08 19.16
CA GLU A 145 3.60 -0.61 19.10
C GLU A 145 3.88 -1.12 17.68
N ALA A 146 5.10 -0.88 17.21
CA ALA A 146 5.56 -1.40 15.93
C ALA A 146 5.44 -2.92 15.89
N LYS A 147 4.87 -3.45 14.80
CA LYS A 147 4.89 -4.90 14.55
C LYS A 147 6.21 -5.31 13.94
N HIS A 148 6.67 -6.50 14.33
CA HIS A 148 7.90 -7.11 13.84
C HIS A 148 7.57 -8.31 12.96
N TYR A 149 7.92 -8.19 11.68
CA TYR A 149 7.81 -9.26 10.69
C TYR A 149 9.19 -9.89 10.52
N GLU A 150 9.44 -10.92 11.32
CA GLU A 150 10.68 -11.70 11.22
C GLU A 150 10.62 -12.67 10.05
N GLN A 151 11.77 -12.93 9.43
CA GLN A 151 11.89 -13.86 8.30
C GLN A 151 11.06 -13.47 7.07
N TRP A 152 11.08 -12.18 6.71
CA TRP A 152 10.36 -11.68 5.56
C TRP A 152 10.89 -12.25 4.24
N VAL A 153 10.02 -12.96 3.53
CA VAL A 153 10.34 -13.55 2.22
C VAL A 153 10.04 -12.54 1.12
N MET A 154 11.09 -12.20 0.37
CA MET A 154 11.00 -11.45 -0.88
C MET A 154 10.77 -12.41 -2.05
N TYR A 155 9.97 -11.99 -3.04
CA TYR A 155 9.65 -12.80 -4.21
C TYR A 155 10.63 -12.60 -5.39
N ASP A 156 11.84 -12.04 -5.17
CA ASP A 156 12.87 -11.87 -6.23
C ASP A 156 14.31 -11.70 -5.69
N GLU A 157 15.31 -12.14 -6.46
CA GLU A 157 16.77 -12.18 -6.13
C GLU A 157 17.52 -10.87 -6.47
N ASP A 158 16.93 -9.98 -7.28
CA ASP A 158 17.58 -8.78 -7.83
C ASP A 158 17.79 -7.62 -6.81
N PHE A 159 17.40 -7.77 -5.55
CA PHE A 159 17.68 -6.77 -4.49
C PHE A 159 19.17 -6.71 -4.10
N MET A 160 19.96 -7.64 -4.62
CA MET A 160 21.38 -7.84 -4.32
C MET A 160 22.33 -7.01 -5.19
N ASN A 161 21.82 -6.32 -6.22
CA ASN A 161 22.61 -5.50 -7.16
C ASN A 161 22.38 -4.00 -7.00
#